data_AF-W9KND7-F1
#
_entry.id   AF-W9KND7-F1
#
_cell.length_a   1.000
_cell.length_b   1.000
_cell.length_c   1.000
_cell.angle_alpha   90.00
_cell.angle_beta   90.00
_cell.angle_gamma   90.00
#
_symmetry.space_group_name_H-M   'P 1'
#
loop_
_entity.id
_entity.type
_entity.pdbx_description
1 polymer ?
#
loop_
_entity_poly.entity_id
_entity_poly.type
_entity_poly.pdbx_seq_one_letter_code
_entity_poly.pdbx_strand_id
1 'polypeptide(L)'
;MALGVQGVRTCLKYEHDMVFVIAYLGYLLVGCGSFAFHATLSYPMQLVDELSMIYTTSILCYAIFTHDRSRLFSILLGIGLVVLSISITAYYHYIQDPSFHQNAFTILFLATVFRSLYTMEAILRPTLSDKYANNSRRTSLSDKEALYSSIRIDQAIIREMRWIVAMGFITCAAGIAAWTLDNLRCGDFVQWRHRVGLPWGILLEGHGWWHLMTGLGVNYFITWGIWLRHCLNGLQEQYILHWPHKLFSLPVVVPSPEHARYLKLQHVENDALGGTGLEKKQL
;
A
#
# COMPACT_ATOMS: atom_id res chain seq x y z
N MET A 1 2.77 13.19 -1.83
CA MET A 1 2.11 13.84 -0.66
C MET A 1 0.58 13.73 -0.70
N ALA A 2 -0.12 14.29 -1.70
CA ALA A 2 -1.60 14.27 -1.73
C ALA A 2 -2.23 12.87 -1.57
N LEU A 3 -1.69 11.86 -2.27
CA LEU A 3 -2.11 10.46 -2.14
C LEU A 3 -1.97 9.92 -0.72
N GLY A 4 -0.90 10.31 -0.02
CA GLY A 4 -0.68 9.91 1.37
C GLY A 4 -1.72 10.49 2.32
N VAL A 5 -2.06 11.78 2.18
CA VAL A 5 -3.11 12.43 2.98
C VAL A 5 -4.46 11.79 2.70
N GLN A 6 -4.78 11.55 1.42
CA GLN A 6 -6.00 10.85 1.04
C GLN A 6 -6.05 9.44 1.62
N GLY A 7 -4.93 8.70 1.57
CA GLY A 7 -4.79 7.37 2.15
C GLY A 7 -5.05 7.35 3.65
N VAL A 8 -4.40 8.22 4.42
CA VAL A 8 -4.64 8.36 5.87
C VAL A 8 -6.12 8.65 6.15
N ARG A 9 -6.71 9.63 5.46
CA ARG A 9 -8.13 9.99 5.63
C ARG A 9 -9.05 8.82 5.33
N THR A 10 -8.75 8.05 4.29
CA THR A 10 -9.53 6.87 3.87
C THR A 10 -9.43 5.76 4.92
N CYS A 11 -8.23 5.43 5.37
CA CYS A 11 -8.01 4.42 6.39
C CYS A 11 -8.74 4.75 7.70
N LEU A 12 -8.71 6.01 8.13
CA LEU A 12 -9.42 6.45 9.34
C LEU A 12 -10.94 6.46 9.12
N LYS A 13 -11.42 6.93 7.97
CA LYS A 13 -12.85 7.01 7.66
C LYS A 13 -13.52 5.65 7.55
N TYR A 14 -12.82 4.66 7.01
CA TYR A 14 -13.35 3.32 6.77
C TYR A 14 -12.75 2.27 7.70
N GLU A 15 -12.20 2.71 8.84
CA GLU A 15 -11.71 1.87 9.94
C GLU A 15 -10.82 0.71 9.47
N HIS A 16 -9.93 0.98 8.52
CA HIS A 16 -8.94 0.00 8.10
C HIS A 16 -7.90 -0.22 9.20
N ASP A 17 -7.28 -1.41 9.24
CA ASP A 17 -6.25 -1.73 10.23
C ASP A 17 -5.23 -0.60 10.38
N MET A 18 -4.91 -0.27 11.64
CA MET A 18 -3.99 0.82 12.00
C MET A 18 -2.63 0.74 11.29
N VAL A 19 -2.21 -0.46 10.89
CA VAL A 19 -0.97 -0.64 10.15
C VAL A 19 -0.97 0.09 8.81
N PHE A 20 -2.11 0.22 8.14
CA PHE A 20 -2.21 0.95 6.88
C PHE A 20 -2.24 2.46 7.08
N VAL A 21 -2.71 2.94 8.24
CA VAL A 21 -2.54 4.34 8.64
C VAL A 21 -1.03 4.64 8.79
N ILE A 22 -0.32 3.77 9.50
CA ILE A 22 1.15 3.90 9.67
C ILE A 22 1.87 3.83 8.33
N ALA A 23 1.44 2.94 7.42
CA ALA A 23 1.99 2.84 6.07
C ALA A 23 1.85 4.16 5.29
N TYR A 24 0.66 4.78 5.32
CA TYR A 24 0.45 6.07 4.64
C TYR A 24 1.15 7.24 5.32
N LEU A 25 1.35 7.21 6.64
CA LEU A 25 2.18 8.18 7.35
C LEU A 25 3.66 8.05 6.95
N GLY A 26 4.18 6.82 6.84
CA GLY A 26 5.53 6.58 6.32
C GLY A 26 5.67 7.01 4.85
N TYR A 27 4.66 6.73 4.03
CA TYR A 27 4.58 7.23 2.64
C TYR A 27 4.58 8.76 2.55
N LEU A 28 3.90 9.45 3.48
CA LEU A 28 3.96 10.90 3.60
C LEU A 28 5.36 11.38 4.01
N LEU A 29 5.99 10.71 4.98
CA LEU A 29 7.34 11.03 5.43
C LEU A 29 8.35 10.95 4.29
N VAL A 30 8.32 9.88 3.48
CA VAL A 30 9.14 9.73 2.27
C VAL A 30 8.90 10.90 1.31
N GLY A 31 7.63 11.21 1.02
CA GLY A 31 7.31 12.32 0.11
C GLY A 31 7.76 13.70 0.61
N CYS A 32 7.65 13.96 1.91
CA CYS A 32 8.11 15.20 2.52
C CYS A 32 9.64 15.27 2.58
N GLY A 33 10.30 14.17 2.93
CA GLY A 33 11.76 14.04 2.93
C GLY A 33 12.34 14.29 1.54
N SER A 34 11.78 13.65 0.52
CA SER A 34 12.16 13.86 -0.88
C SER A 34 11.98 15.31 -1.32
N PHE A 35 10.83 15.92 -1.02
CA PHE A 35 10.62 17.33 -1.32
C PHE A 35 11.66 18.23 -0.64
N ALA A 36 11.94 18.01 0.66
CA ALA A 36 12.92 18.78 1.41
C ALA A 36 14.35 18.58 0.87
N PHE A 37 14.69 17.36 0.45
CA PHE A 37 15.98 17.08 -0.19
C PHE A 37 16.09 17.80 -1.53
N HIS A 38 15.13 17.67 -2.44
CA HIS A 38 15.20 18.33 -3.74
C HIS A 38 15.11 19.87 -3.67
N ALA A 39 14.48 20.41 -2.62
CA ALA A 39 14.46 21.85 -2.37
C ALA A 39 15.78 22.40 -1.82
N THR A 40 16.59 21.57 -1.13
CA THR A 40 17.78 22.04 -0.40
C THR A 40 19.12 21.46 -0.89
N LEU A 41 19.08 20.29 -1.53
CA LEU A 41 20.22 19.44 -1.87
C LEU A 41 21.19 19.20 -0.70
N SER A 42 20.65 19.18 0.52
CA SER A 42 21.45 19.01 1.73
C SER A 42 21.55 17.54 2.15
N TYR A 43 22.74 17.12 2.55
CA TYR A 43 23.00 15.74 3.00
C TYR A 43 22.07 15.29 4.14
N PRO A 44 21.76 16.10 5.18
CA PRO A 44 20.79 15.70 6.20
C PRO A 44 19.40 15.40 5.62
N MET A 45 18.92 16.17 4.65
CA MET A 45 17.62 15.92 4.02
C MET A 45 17.67 14.72 3.06
N GLN A 46 18.82 14.45 2.44
CA GLN A 46 19.04 13.20 1.69
C GLN A 46 18.84 11.98 2.58
N LEU A 47 19.41 12.00 3.79
CA LEU A 47 19.21 10.93 4.77
C LEU A 47 17.74 10.78 5.17
N VAL A 48 17.01 11.88 5.35
CA VAL A 48 15.57 11.82 5.65
C VAL A 48 14.78 11.20 4.49
N ASP A 49 15.06 11.59 3.25
CA ASP A 49 14.43 11.01 2.05
C ASP A 49 14.69 9.50 1.99
N GLU A 50 15.95 9.11 1.88
CA GLU A 50 16.34 7.74 1.61
C GLU A 50 16.06 6.80 2.80
N LEU A 51 16.47 7.17 4.02
CA LEU A 51 16.31 6.27 5.17
C LEU A 51 14.85 6.09 5.56
N SER A 52 14.00 7.10 5.39
CA SER A 52 12.56 6.96 5.67
C SER A 52 11.90 5.84 4.85
N MET A 53 12.42 5.56 3.63
CA MET A 53 11.97 4.44 2.80
C MET A 53 12.29 3.09 3.46
N ILE A 54 13.48 2.93 4.04
CA ILE A 54 13.90 1.72 4.76
C ILE A 54 13.01 1.50 5.98
N TYR A 55 12.86 2.50 6.83
CA TYR A 55 12.06 2.37 8.06
C TYR A 55 10.59 2.08 7.76
N THR A 56 9.99 2.79 6.79
CA THR A 56 8.59 2.57 6.40
C THR A 56 8.39 1.15 5.87
N THR A 57 9.32 0.66 5.05
CA THR A 57 9.23 -0.68 4.47
C THR A 57 9.48 -1.76 5.52
N SER A 58 10.36 -1.54 6.49
CA SER A 58 10.54 -2.45 7.64
C SER A 58 9.24 -2.58 8.46
N ILE A 59 8.52 -1.48 8.71
CA ILE A 59 7.24 -1.53 9.42
C ILE A 59 6.19 -2.32 8.62
N LEU A 60 6.12 -2.11 7.31
CA LEU A 60 5.22 -2.88 6.43
C LEU A 60 5.61 -4.37 6.38
N CYS A 61 6.90 -4.67 6.28
CA CYS A 61 7.43 -6.02 6.32
C CYS A 61 7.01 -6.73 7.60
N TYR A 62 7.21 -6.08 8.76
CA TYR A 62 6.73 -6.59 10.04
C TYR A 62 5.24 -6.94 9.97
N ALA A 63 4.39 -6.00 9.56
CA ALA A 63 2.94 -6.18 9.54
C ALA A 63 2.43 -7.32 8.65
N ILE A 64 3.12 -7.54 7.53
CA ILE A 64 2.79 -8.59 6.56
C ILE A 64 3.26 -9.96 7.07
N PHE A 65 4.47 -10.03 7.63
CA PHE A 65 5.06 -11.28 8.07
C PHE A 65 4.52 -11.77 9.42
N THR A 66 4.06 -10.87 10.30
CA THR A 66 3.50 -11.24 11.61
C THR A 66 2.02 -11.63 11.57
N HIS A 67 1.32 -11.40 10.47
CA HIS A 67 -0.07 -11.81 10.32
C HIS A 67 -0.23 -13.32 10.52
N ASP A 68 -1.13 -13.71 11.42
CA ASP A 68 -1.38 -15.10 11.84
C ASP A 68 -0.13 -15.85 12.34
N ARG A 69 0.85 -15.14 12.91
CA ARG A 69 2.05 -15.76 13.51
C ARG A 69 2.08 -15.63 15.03
N SER A 70 2.89 -16.48 15.66
CA SER A 70 3.04 -16.47 17.11
C SER A 70 3.63 -15.16 17.62
N ARG A 71 3.31 -14.81 18.88
CA ARG A 71 3.83 -13.62 19.55
C ARG A 71 5.36 -13.62 19.60
N LEU A 72 5.97 -14.79 19.84
CA LEU A 72 7.42 -14.94 19.86
C LEU A 72 8.04 -14.63 18.50
N PHE A 73 7.51 -15.21 17.41
CA PHE A 73 7.99 -14.93 16.06
C PHE A 73 7.89 -13.44 15.74
N SER A 74 6.76 -12.82 16.12
CA SER A 74 6.52 -11.41 15.89
C SER A 74 7.53 -10.53 16.63
N ILE A 75 7.82 -10.81 17.91
CA ILE A 75 8.82 -10.06 18.68
C ILE A 75 10.21 -10.22 18.05
N LEU A 76 10.62 -11.45 17.73
CA LEU A 76 11.94 -11.72 17.15
C LEU A 76 12.11 -11.02 15.79
N LEU A 77 11.10 -11.07 14.93
CA LEU A 77 11.12 -10.37 13.65
C LEU A 77 11.19 -8.85 13.84
N GLY A 78 10.41 -8.30 14.78
CA GLY A 78 10.43 -6.87 15.08
C GLY A 78 11.80 -6.39 15.54
N ILE A 79 12.43 -7.11 16.47
CA ILE A 79 13.80 -6.83 16.92
C ILE A 79 14.77 -6.93 15.74
N GLY A 80 14.67 -7.99 14.94
CA GLY A 80 15.52 -8.19 13.77
C GLY A 80 15.42 -7.05 12.75
N LEU A 81 14.22 -6.57 12.45
CA LEU A 81 13.99 -5.45 11.53
C LEU A 81 14.50 -4.12 12.07
N VAL A 82 14.37 -3.86 13.37
CA VAL A 82 14.94 -2.67 14.01
C VAL A 82 16.46 -2.69 13.92
N VAL A 83 17.08 -3.82 14.28
CA VAL A 83 18.54 -3.99 14.17
C VAL A 83 18.97 -3.79 12.72
N LEU A 84 18.30 -4.43 11.76
CA LEU A 84 18.59 -4.29 10.33
C LEU A 84 18.52 -2.82 9.87
N SER A 85 17.45 -2.09 10.22
CA SER A 85 17.29 -0.70 9.82
C SER A 85 18.35 0.22 10.43
N ILE A 86 18.72 0.00 11.70
CA ILE A 86 19.81 0.75 12.35
C ILE A 86 21.16 0.43 11.71
N SER A 87 21.44 -0.85 11.42
CA SER A 87 22.68 -1.28 10.76
C SER A 87 22.80 -0.69 9.35
N ILE A 88 21.74 -0.72 8.55
CA ILE A 88 21.70 -0.08 7.23
C ILE A 88 21.98 1.42 7.37
N THR A 89 21.34 2.09 8.34
CA THR A 89 21.52 3.53 8.56
C THR A 89 22.96 3.88 8.94
N ALA A 90 23.53 3.18 9.92
CA ALA A 90 24.89 3.43 10.37
C ALA A 90 25.91 3.17 9.26
N TYR A 91 25.77 2.05 8.53
CA TYR A 91 26.66 1.73 7.42
C TYR A 91 26.49 2.71 6.26
N TYR A 92 25.26 3.08 5.91
CA TYR A 92 24.99 4.05 4.85
C TYR A 92 25.56 5.43 5.17
N HIS A 93 25.42 5.88 6.42
CA HIS A 93 26.00 7.14 6.87
C HIS A 93 27.54 7.14 6.79
N TYR A 94 28.17 5.99 7.03
CA TYR A 94 29.63 5.83 6.94
C TYR A 94 30.13 5.77 5.50
N ILE A 95 29.53 4.96 4.63
CA ILE A 95 30.02 4.74 3.25
C ILE A 95 29.56 5.84 2.28
N GLN A 96 28.41 6.46 2.54
CA GLN A 96 27.82 7.54 1.73
C GLN A 96 27.64 7.19 0.22
N ASP A 97 27.57 5.90 -0.10
CA ASP A 97 27.31 5.39 -1.46
C ASP A 97 25.82 5.07 -1.65
N PRO A 98 25.07 5.85 -2.47
CA PRO A 98 23.63 5.66 -2.66
C PRO A 98 23.27 4.28 -3.24
N SER A 99 24.22 3.62 -3.92
CA SER A 99 24.01 2.27 -4.47
C SER A 99 23.76 1.24 -3.36
N PHE A 100 24.39 1.40 -2.20
CA PHE A 100 24.17 0.54 -1.04
C PHE A 100 22.72 0.64 -0.55
N HIS A 101 22.23 1.87 -0.36
CA HIS A 101 20.85 2.11 0.06
C HIS A 101 19.85 1.54 -0.95
N GLN A 102 20.05 1.81 -2.24
CA GLN A 102 19.17 1.33 -3.31
C GLN A 102 19.01 -0.19 -3.31
N ASN A 103 20.12 -0.91 -3.16
CA ASN A 103 20.12 -2.37 -3.08
C ASN A 103 19.39 -2.88 -1.83
N ALA A 104 19.72 -2.31 -0.66
CA ALA A 104 19.10 -2.69 0.61
C ALA A 104 17.58 -2.44 0.59
N PHE A 105 17.15 -1.28 0.12
CA PHE A 105 15.74 -0.94 -0.05
C PHE A 105 15.04 -1.88 -1.02
N THR A 106 15.63 -2.14 -2.20
CA THR A 106 15.04 -2.99 -3.23
C THR A 106 14.81 -4.41 -2.72
N ILE A 107 15.80 -5.00 -2.04
CA ILE A 107 15.68 -6.34 -1.46
C ILE A 107 14.55 -6.38 -0.42
N LEU A 108 14.52 -5.43 0.51
CA LEU A 108 13.51 -5.37 1.56
C LEU A 108 12.10 -5.15 0.99
N PHE A 109 11.96 -4.26 0.01
CA PHE A 109 10.70 -3.96 -0.67
C PHE A 109 10.19 -5.16 -1.45
N LEU A 110 11.03 -5.79 -2.28
CA LEU A 110 10.64 -6.97 -3.06
C LEU A 110 10.29 -8.15 -2.14
N ALA A 111 11.05 -8.39 -1.07
CA ALA A 111 10.71 -9.42 -0.09
C ALA A 111 9.31 -9.19 0.52
N THR A 112 8.97 -7.95 0.84
CA THR A 112 7.67 -7.55 1.40
C THR A 112 6.53 -7.76 0.40
N VAL A 113 6.71 -7.34 -0.85
CA VAL A 113 5.69 -7.48 -1.90
C VAL A 113 5.51 -8.94 -2.31
N PHE A 114 6.61 -9.69 -2.53
CA PHE A 114 6.54 -11.11 -2.90
C PHE A 114 5.94 -11.97 -1.77
N ARG A 115 6.22 -11.65 -0.51
CA ARG A 115 5.55 -12.32 0.63
C ARG A 115 4.04 -12.09 0.59
N SER A 116 3.60 -10.89 0.26
CA SER A 116 2.18 -10.54 0.15
C SER A 116 1.52 -11.24 -1.04
N LEU A 117 2.23 -11.34 -2.17
CA LEU A 117 1.77 -12.07 -3.35
C LEU A 117 1.63 -13.56 -3.04
N TYR A 118 2.60 -14.12 -2.34
CA TYR A 118 2.53 -15.49 -1.84
C TYR A 118 1.33 -15.69 -0.92
N THR A 119 1.03 -14.78 0.00
CA THR A 119 -0.19 -14.86 0.83
C THR A 119 -1.45 -14.91 -0.04
N MET A 120 -1.55 -14.06 -1.05
CA MET A 120 -2.71 -14.02 -1.95
C MET A 120 -2.86 -15.32 -2.75
N GLU A 121 -1.78 -15.81 -3.36
CA GLU A 121 -1.83 -16.98 -4.25
C GLU A 121 -1.84 -18.32 -3.52
N ALA A 122 -1.09 -18.45 -2.42
CA ALA A 122 -0.89 -19.71 -1.72
C ALA A 122 -1.81 -19.88 -0.50
N ILE A 123 -2.39 -18.80 0.04
CA ILE A 123 -3.28 -18.87 1.19
C ILE A 123 -4.70 -18.49 0.77
N LEU A 124 -4.92 -17.24 0.32
CA LEU A 124 -6.26 -16.74 0.03
C LEU A 124 -6.96 -17.54 -1.08
N ARG A 125 -6.29 -17.77 -2.23
CA ARG A 125 -6.91 -18.49 -3.36
C ARG A 125 -7.34 -19.94 -3.00
N PRO A 126 -6.49 -20.77 -2.37
CA PRO A 126 -6.90 -22.09 -1.91
C PRO A 126 -8.02 -22.04 -0.87
N THR A 127 -7.95 -21.16 0.13
CA THR A 127 -9.00 -21.04 1.16
C THR A 127 -10.37 -20.73 0.56
N LEU A 128 -10.43 -19.85 -0.44
CA LEU A 128 -11.66 -19.56 -1.16
C LEU A 128 -12.14 -20.78 -1.96
N SER A 129 -11.23 -21.49 -2.64
CA SER A 129 -11.55 -22.71 -3.37
C SER A 129 -12.12 -23.81 -2.45
N ASP A 130 -11.54 -24.01 -1.27
CA ASP A 130 -11.99 -25.00 -0.29
C ASP A 130 -13.34 -24.62 0.31
N LYS A 131 -13.57 -23.32 0.58
CA LYS A 131 -14.87 -22.78 1.00
C LYS A 131 -15.96 -23.18 -0.01
N TYR A 132 -15.70 -23.05 -1.31
CA TYR A 132 -16.66 -23.43 -2.34
C TYR A 132 -16.87 -24.93 -2.47
N ALA A 133 -15.81 -25.73 -2.39
CA ALA A 133 -15.90 -27.18 -2.44
C ALA A 133 -16.77 -27.72 -1.29
N ASN A 134 -16.62 -27.17 -0.08
CA ASN A 134 -17.42 -27.54 1.08
C ASN A 134 -18.87 -27.06 0.98
N ASN A 135 -19.11 -25.83 0.52
CA ASN A 135 -20.47 -25.32 0.37
C ASN A 135 -21.25 -26.08 -0.71
N SER A 136 -20.62 -26.38 -1.84
CA SER A 136 -21.21 -27.17 -2.93
C SER A 136 -21.74 -28.54 -2.48
N ARG A 137 -21.01 -29.21 -1.58
CA ARG A 137 -21.42 -30.50 -0.99
C ARG A 137 -22.65 -30.40 -0.08
N ARG A 138 -22.93 -29.22 0.48
CA ARG A 138 -24.01 -28.99 1.46
C ARG A 138 -25.25 -28.33 0.86
N THR A 139 -25.17 -27.74 -0.32
CA THR A 139 -26.23 -26.91 -0.93
C THR A 139 -27.34 -27.68 -1.65
N SER A 140 -28.60 -27.25 -1.44
CA SER A 140 -29.78 -27.73 -2.16
C SER A 140 -29.87 -27.13 -3.58
N LEU A 141 -30.80 -27.60 -4.42
CA LEU A 141 -30.99 -27.11 -5.80
C LEU A 141 -31.27 -25.58 -5.88
N SER A 142 -32.00 -25.01 -4.91
CA SER A 142 -32.30 -23.56 -4.85
C SER A 142 -31.10 -22.72 -4.41
N ASP A 143 -30.17 -23.29 -3.65
CA ASP A 143 -29.00 -22.57 -3.12
C ASP A 143 -27.82 -22.54 -4.11
N LYS A 144 -27.92 -23.30 -5.20
CA LYS A 144 -26.86 -23.37 -6.22
C LYS A 144 -26.64 -22.04 -6.92
N GLU A 145 -27.70 -21.28 -7.19
CA GLU A 145 -27.59 -19.97 -7.85
C GLU A 145 -26.80 -18.97 -7.00
N ALA A 146 -27.10 -18.90 -5.70
CA ALA A 146 -26.37 -18.07 -4.75
C ALA A 146 -24.90 -18.50 -4.64
N LEU A 147 -24.63 -19.81 -4.58
CA LEU A 147 -23.27 -20.35 -4.56
C LEU A 147 -22.49 -19.96 -5.82
N TYR A 148 -23.06 -20.14 -7.02
CA TYR A 148 -22.41 -19.76 -8.27
C TYR A 148 -22.14 -18.26 -8.36
N SER A 149 -23.04 -17.42 -7.83
CA SER A 149 -22.82 -15.98 -7.73
C SER A 149 -21.60 -15.65 -6.87
N SER A 150 -21.50 -16.24 -5.67
CA SER A 150 -20.35 -16.03 -4.76
C SER A 150 -19.02 -16.47 -5.39
N ILE A 151 -19.01 -17.60 -6.11
CA ILE A 151 -17.82 -18.09 -6.84
C ILE A 151 -17.37 -17.09 -7.90
N ARG A 152 -18.30 -16.54 -8.69
CA ARG A 152 -17.98 -15.54 -9.71
C ARG A 152 -17.42 -14.27 -9.10
N ILE A 153 -17.95 -13.85 -7.95
CA ILE A 153 -17.49 -12.66 -7.23
C ILE A 153 -16.05 -12.85 -6.75
N ASP A 154 -15.70 -13.91 -6.00
CA ASP A 154 -14.33 -13.99 -5.49
C ASP A 154 -13.32 -14.32 -6.60
N GLN A 155 -13.72 -15.00 -7.67
CA GLN A 155 -12.87 -15.13 -8.86
C GLN A 155 -12.58 -13.77 -9.52
N ALA A 156 -13.58 -12.88 -9.58
CA ALA A 156 -13.38 -11.52 -10.04
C ALA A 156 -12.45 -10.75 -9.09
N ILE A 157 -12.61 -10.88 -7.77
CA ILE A 157 -11.74 -10.27 -6.76
C ILE A 157 -10.28 -10.67 -6.98
N ILE A 158 -9.97 -11.96 -7.09
CA ILE A 158 -8.58 -12.43 -7.30
C ILE A 158 -7.99 -11.88 -8.61
N ARG A 159 -8.78 -11.85 -9.69
CA ARG A 159 -8.33 -11.27 -10.96
C ARG A 159 -8.02 -9.78 -10.83
N GLU A 160 -8.88 -9.03 -10.15
CA GLU A 160 -8.68 -7.61 -9.90
C GLU A 160 -7.47 -7.35 -8.98
N MET A 161 -7.25 -8.20 -7.96
CA MET A 161 -6.06 -8.13 -7.11
C MET A 161 -4.77 -8.33 -7.92
N ARG A 162 -4.76 -9.28 -8.86
CA ARG A 162 -3.63 -9.49 -9.79
C ARG A 162 -3.42 -8.29 -10.71
N TRP A 163 -4.49 -7.60 -11.11
CA TRP A 163 -4.39 -6.41 -11.95
C TRP A 163 -3.79 -5.22 -11.20
N ILE A 164 -4.28 -4.89 -10.00
CA ILE A 164 -3.73 -3.75 -9.23
C ILE A 164 -2.26 -3.96 -8.89
N VAL A 165 -1.85 -5.18 -8.52
CA VAL A 165 -0.45 -5.47 -8.21
C VAL A 165 0.44 -5.43 -9.47
N ALA A 166 -0.05 -5.93 -10.62
CA ALA A 166 0.65 -5.80 -11.89
C ALA A 166 0.83 -4.33 -12.31
N MET A 167 -0.23 -3.51 -12.16
CA MET A 167 -0.15 -2.07 -12.41
C MET A 167 0.83 -1.38 -11.46
N GLY A 168 0.91 -1.82 -10.19
CA GLY A 168 1.95 -1.41 -9.25
C GLY A 168 3.36 -1.62 -9.79
N PHE A 169 3.67 -2.86 -10.20
CA PHE A 169 4.97 -3.19 -10.78
C PHE A 169 5.28 -2.45 -12.07
N ILE A 170 4.33 -2.40 -13.01
CA ILE A 170 4.51 -1.70 -14.29
C ILE A 170 4.80 -0.22 -14.07
N THR A 171 4.06 0.43 -13.17
CA THR A 171 4.22 1.87 -12.90
C THR A 171 5.58 2.13 -12.23
N CYS A 172 5.98 1.32 -11.24
CA CYS A 172 7.31 1.44 -10.64
C CYS A 172 8.42 1.20 -11.66
N ALA A 173 8.33 0.14 -12.47
CA ALA A 173 9.35 -0.20 -13.47
C ALA A 173 9.52 0.89 -14.52
N ALA A 174 8.42 1.48 -14.99
CA ALA A 174 8.48 2.58 -15.94
C ALA A 174 9.07 3.86 -15.30
N GLY A 175 8.83 4.08 -14.00
CA GLY A 175 9.60 5.06 -13.23
C GLY A 175 11.11 4.77 -13.23
N ILE A 176 11.51 3.53 -12.88
CA ILE A 176 12.93 3.13 -12.80
C ILE A 176 13.60 3.37 -14.16
N ALA A 177 12.90 3.02 -15.24
CA ALA A 177 13.38 3.22 -16.59
C ALA A 177 13.58 4.72 -16.91
N ALA A 178 12.63 5.58 -16.53
CA ALA A 178 12.75 7.03 -16.71
C ALA A 178 13.95 7.60 -15.93
N TRP A 179 14.12 7.21 -14.67
CA TRP A 179 15.25 7.60 -13.83
C TRP A 179 16.60 7.13 -14.42
N THR A 180 16.66 5.87 -14.83
CA THR A 180 17.88 5.27 -15.39
C THR A 180 18.28 5.96 -16.69
N LEU A 181 17.30 6.24 -17.56
CA LEU A 181 17.54 6.95 -18.82
C LEU A 181 18.06 8.38 -18.57
N ASP A 182 17.49 9.08 -17.59
CA ASP A 182 17.90 10.43 -17.20
C ASP A 182 19.35 10.45 -16.69
N ASN A 183 19.74 9.46 -15.89
CA ASN A 183 21.13 9.33 -15.43
C ASN A 183 22.11 8.98 -16.57
N LEU A 184 21.73 8.08 -17.48
CA LEU A 184 22.60 7.63 -18.57
C LEU A 184 22.79 8.69 -19.67
N ARG A 185 21.76 9.50 -19.95
CA ARG A 185 21.77 10.53 -21.01
C ARG A 185 21.54 11.93 -20.48
N CYS A 186 22.04 12.22 -19.28
CA CYS A 186 21.86 13.51 -18.60
C CYS A 186 22.25 14.70 -19.49
N GLY A 187 23.38 14.62 -20.20
CA GLY A 187 23.83 15.68 -21.11
C GLY A 187 22.83 15.99 -22.22
N ASP A 188 22.27 14.97 -22.86
CA ASP A 188 21.27 15.14 -23.93
C ASP A 188 19.97 15.73 -23.38
N PHE A 189 19.49 15.19 -22.25
CA PHE A 189 18.23 15.61 -21.62
C PHE A 189 18.29 17.05 -21.13
N VAL A 190 19.42 17.48 -20.55
CA VAL A 190 19.67 18.88 -20.18
C VAL A 190 19.66 19.79 -21.41
N GLN A 191 20.35 19.41 -22.49
CA GLN A 191 20.36 20.20 -23.72
C GLN A 191 18.97 20.32 -24.34
N TRP A 192 18.23 19.21 -24.40
CA TRP A 192 16.86 19.19 -24.95
C TRP A 192 15.92 20.04 -24.10
N ARG A 193 16.01 19.97 -22.77
CA ARG A 193 15.24 20.84 -21.86
C ARG A 193 15.47 22.32 -22.13
N HIS A 194 16.74 22.74 -22.27
CA HIS A 194 17.07 24.13 -22.57
C HIS A 194 16.58 24.58 -23.96
N ARG A 195 16.58 23.69 -24.96
CA ARG A 195 16.06 24.00 -26.30
C ARG A 195 14.53 24.10 -26.35
N VAL A 196 13.84 23.20 -25.64
CA VAL A 196 12.38 23.15 -25.61
C VAL A 196 11.80 24.28 -24.76
N GLY A 197 12.45 24.62 -23.64
CA GLY A 197 11.98 25.65 -22.72
C GLY A 197 10.68 25.31 -21.98
N LEU A 198 10.23 26.19 -21.10
CA LEU A 198 8.99 26.00 -20.35
C LEU A 198 7.75 26.32 -21.21
N PRO A 199 6.61 25.63 -21.00
CA PRO A 199 6.37 24.61 -19.97
C PRO A 199 6.78 23.18 -20.39
N TRP A 200 7.07 22.95 -21.67
CA TRP A 200 7.25 21.61 -22.24
C TRP A 200 8.52 20.89 -21.78
N GLY A 201 9.52 21.63 -21.29
CA GLY A 201 10.75 21.08 -20.70
C GLY A 201 10.50 20.16 -19.50
N ILE A 202 9.37 20.32 -18.79
CA ILE A 202 8.98 19.46 -17.65
C ILE A 202 8.83 17.99 -18.10
N LEU A 203 8.42 17.74 -19.35
CA LEU A 203 8.25 16.38 -19.87
C LEU A 203 9.57 15.60 -19.94
N LEU A 204 10.70 16.31 -19.98
CA LEU A 204 12.04 15.74 -20.05
C LEU A 204 12.69 15.59 -18.67
N GLU A 205 12.00 15.90 -17.57
CA GLU A 205 12.49 15.69 -16.20
C GLU A 205 12.31 14.23 -15.78
N GLY A 206 13.17 13.33 -16.26
CA GLY A 206 13.06 11.90 -16.00
C GLY A 206 13.07 11.55 -14.51
N HIS A 207 13.93 12.20 -13.72
CA HIS A 207 13.92 12.10 -12.27
C HIS A 207 12.61 12.59 -11.62
N GLY A 208 11.97 13.63 -12.18
CA GLY A 208 10.66 14.09 -11.71
C GLY A 208 9.57 13.04 -11.93
N TRP A 209 9.54 12.42 -13.11
CA TRP A 209 8.62 11.33 -13.43
C TRP A 209 8.83 10.10 -12.56
N TRP A 210 10.08 9.79 -12.20
CA TRP A 210 10.42 8.73 -11.26
C TRP A 210 9.65 8.85 -9.94
N HIS A 211 9.66 10.01 -9.30
CA HIS A 211 8.94 10.22 -8.04
C HIS A 211 7.43 10.06 -8.20
N LEU A 212 6.85 10.57 -9.29
CA LEU A 212 5.42 10.45 -9.56
C LEU A 212 5.00 9.00 -9.77
N MET A 213 5.76 8.25 -10.58
CA MET A 213 5.43 6.89 -10.97
C MET A 213 5.67 5.89 -9.84
N THR A 214 6.79 5.98 -9.13
CA THR A 214 7.03 5.14 -7.94
C THR A 214 6.08 5.47 -6.81
N GLY A 215 5.81 6.75 -6.57
CA GLY A 215 4.81 7.20 -5.61
C GLY A 215 3.43 6.59 -5.92
N LEU A 216 3.01 6.61 -7.19
CA LEU A 216 1.75 6.00 -7.61
C LEU A 216 1.77 4.46 -7.48
N GLY A 217 2.85 3.80 -7.91
CA GLY A 217 3.00 2.36 -7.79
C GLY A 217 2.97 1.87 -6.35
N VAL A 218 3.64 2.57 -5.43
CA VAL A 218 3.57 2.28 -3.98
C VAL A 218 2.16 2.48 -3.44
N ASN A 219 1.42 3.51 -3.88
CA ASN A 219 0.01 3.65 -3.51
C ASN A 219 -0.84 2.45 -3.97
N TYR A 220 -0.59 1.90 -5.16
CA TYR A 220 -1.24 0.67 -5.61
C TYR A 220 -0.90 -0.52 -4.71
N PHE A 221 0.36 -0.68 -4.30
CA PHE A 221 0.74 -1.76 -3.38
C PHE A 221 0.11 -1.62 -1.99
N ILE A 222 0.05 -0.42 -1.42
CA ILE A 222 -0.60 -0.20 -0.11
C ILE A 222 -2.10 -0.46 -0.21
N THR A 223 -2.77 0.08 -1.24
CA THR A 223 -4.21 -0.13 -1.48
C THR A 223 -4.54 -1.60 -1.69
N TRP A 224 -3.71 -2.31 -2.46
CA TRP A 224 -3.83 -3.75 -2.65
C TRP A 224 -3.63 -4.51 -1.33
N GLY A 225 -2.66 -4.11 -0.50
CA GLY A 225 -2.44 -4.68 0.82
C GLY A 225 -3.64 -4.53 1.76
N ILE A 226 -4.30 -3.36 1.77
CA ILE A 226 -5.55 -3.11 2.51
C ILE A 226 -6.62 -4.10 2.06
N TRP A 227 -6.81 -4.24 0.74
CA TRP A 227 -7.83 -5.12 0.21
C TRP A 227 -7.54 -6.59 0.51
N LEU A 228 -6.29 -7.02 0.37
CA LEU A 228 -5.83 -8.36 0.71
C LEU A 228 -6.10 -8.68 2.18
N ARG A 229 -5.85 -7.74 3.10
CA ARG A 229 -6.15 -7.94 4.53
C ARG A 229 -7.63 -8.18 4.79
N HIS A 230 -8.52 -7.39 4.20
CA HIS A 230 -9.97 -7.60 4.34
C HIS A 230 -10.41 -8.96 3.81
N CYS A 231 -9.89 -9.39 2.66
CA CYS A 231 -10.21 -10.71 2.11
C CYS A 231 -9.66 -11.86 2.96
N LEU A 232 -8.47 -11.71 3.58
CA LEU A 232 -7.93 -12.71 4.52
C LEU A 232 -8.79 -12.83 5.79
N ASN A 233 -9.36 -11.72 6.25
CA ASN A 233 -10.26 -11.68 7.40
C ASN A 233 -11.68 -12.15 7.09
N GLY A 234 -11.96 -12.59 5.85
CA GLY A 234 -13.31 -13.01 5.44
C GLY A 234 -14.29 -11.86 5.20
N LEU A 235 -13.80 -10.61 5.13
CA LEU A 235 -14.61 -9.39 4.99
C LEU A 235 -14.77 -8.95 3.52
N GLN A 236 -14.56 -9.85 2.55
CA GLN A 236 -14.62 -9.52 1.13
C GLN A 236 -16.00 -9.04 0.62
N GLU A 237 -17.08 -9.36 1.34
CA GLU A 237 -18.44 -8.88 1.03
C GLU A 237 -18.71 -7.47 1.61
N GLN A 238 -17.97 -7.11 2.65
CA GLN A 238 -18.10 -5.82 3.34
C GLN A 238 -17.25 -4.73 2.71
N TYR A 239 -16.12 -5.08 2.09
CA TYR A 239 -15.19 -4.13 1.48
C TYR A 239 -14.90 -4.46 0.02
N ILE A 240 -15.06 -3.46 -0.83
CA ILE A 240 -14.85 -3.56 -2.28
C ILE A 240 -13.75 -2.61 -2.75
N LEU A 241 -13.05 -3.00 -3.81
CA LEU A 241 -12.13 -2.10 -4.51
C LEU A 241 -12.92 -1.21 -5.47
N HIS A 242 -13.08 0.07 -5.12
CA HIS A 242 -13.68 1.06 -6.00
C HIS A 242 -12.62 1.64 -6.94
N TRP A 243 -12.70 1.26 -8.23
CA TRP A 243 -11.77 1.71 -9.26
C TRP A 243 -12.48 1.92 -10.62
N PRO A 244 -13.22 3.03 -10.79
CA PRO A 244 -14.14 3.23 -11.92
C PRO A 244 -13.44 3.34 -13.27
N HIS A 245 -12.28 4.00 -13.31
CA HIS A 245 -11.43 4.10 -14.51
C HIS A 245 -10.00 3.70 -14.19
N LYS A 246 -9.50 2.65 -14.82
CA LYS A 246 -8.18 2.08 -14.54
C LYS A 246 -7.01 3.04 -14.78
N LEU A 247 -7.18 4.03 -15.66
CA LEU A 247 -6.15 5.00 -16.02
C LEU A 247 -6.35 6.39 -15.39
N PHE A 248 -7.60 6.78 -15.14
CA PHE A 248 -7.96 8.15 -14.75
C PHE A 248 -8.48 8.28 -13.32
N SER A 249 -8.62 7.16 -12.61
CA SER A 249 -9.04 7.16 -11.21
C SER A 249 -8.08 6.32 -10.38
N LEU A 250 -8.00 6.66 -9.10
CA LEU A 250 -7.18 5.94 -8.14
C LEU A 250 -8.03 4.84 -7.51
N PRO A 251 -7.49 3.63 -7.35
CA PRO A 251 -8.17 2.57 -6.61
C PRO A 251 -8.26 2.99 -5.14
N VAL A 252 -9.44 2.78 -4.55
CA VAL A 252 -9.70 3.00 -3.13
C VAL A 252 -10.51 1.84 -2.60
N VAL A 253 -10.12 1.30 -1.44
CA VAL A 253 -10.93 0.29 -0.75
C VAL A 253 -12.01 1.01 0.05
N VAL A 254 -13.26 0.65 -0.20
CA VAL A 254 -14.43 1.28 0.44
C VAL A 254 -15.41 0.21 0.93
N PRO A 255 -16.22 0.49 1.96
CA PRO A 255 -17.34 -0.35 2.32
C PRO A 255 -18.27 -0.59 1.13
N SER A 256 -18.79 -1.81 1.00
CA SER A 256 -19.83 -2.14 0.03
C SER A 256 -21.07 -1.27 0.28
N PRO A 257 -21.92 -0.97 -0.73
CA PRO A 257 -23.08 -0.10 -0.55
C PRO A 257 -24.02 -0.58 0.58
N GLU A 258 -24.14 -1.89 0.76
CA GLU A 258 -24.91 -2.50 1.84
C GLU A 258 -24.26 -2.29 3.20
N HIS A 259 -22.95 -2.56 3.32
CA HIS A 259 -22.21 -2.34 4.55
C HIS A 259 -22.14 -0.85 4.93
N ALA A 260 -22.01 0.04 3.94
CA ALA A 260 -22.05 1.50 4.15
C ALA A 260 -23.41 1.98 4.70
N ARG A 261 -24.53 1.35 4.29
CA ARG A 261 -25.85 1.63 4.86
C ARG A 261 -25.93 1.14 6.31
N TYR A 262 -25.42 -0.05 6.58
CA TYR A 262 -25.36 -0.61 7.94
C TYR A 262 -24.56 0.30 8.90
N LEU A 263 -23.36 0.74 8.50
CA LEU A 263 -22.52 1.63 9.31
C LEU A 263 -23.22 2.97 9.60
N LYS A 264 -23.95 3.53 8.64
CA LYS A 264 -24.74 4.75 8.84
C LYS A 264 -25.85 4.55 9.88
N LEU A 265 -26.53 3.40 9.84
CA LEU A 265 -27.60 3.09 10.79
C LEU A 265 -27.04 2.92 12.22
N GLN A 266 -25.91 2.21 12.39
CA GLN A 266 -25.25 2.09 13.68
C GLN A 266 -24.79 3.45 14.24
N HIS A 267 -24.28 4.35 13.39
CA HIS A 267 -23.86 5.68 13.85
C HIS A 267 -25.05 6.50 14.35
N VAL A 268 -26.16 6.49 13.62
CA VAL A 268 -27.41 7.15 14.05
C VAL A 268 -27.93 6.57 15.36
N GLU A 269 -27.87 5.25 15.54
CA GLU A 269 -28.29 4.57 16.77
C GLU A 269 -27.38 4.93 17.96
N ASN A 270 -26.06 4.95 17.75
CA ASN A 270 -25.09 5.36 18.76
C ASN A 270 -25.20 6.84 19.13
N ASP A 271 -25.50 7.73 18.18
CA ASP A 271 -25.76 9.14 18.46
C ASP A 271 -27.07 9.33 19.22
N ALA A 272 -28.11 8.55 18.89
CA ALA A 272 -29.38 8.56 19.61
C ALA A 272 -29.25 8.03 21.05
N LEU A 273 -28.44 7.01 21.27
CA LEU A 273 -28.17 6.44 22.61
C LEU A 273 -27.17 7.29 23.42
N GLY A 274 -26.14 7.84 22.76
CA GLY A 274 -25.16 8.74 23.36
C GLY A 274 -25.73 10.10 23.79
N GLY A 275 -26.83 10.53 23.16
CA GLY A 275 -27.63 11.69 23.59
C GLY A 275 -28.44 11.50 24.89
N THR A 276 -28.51 10.27 25.42
CA THR A 276 -29.22 9.95 26.68
C THR A 276 -28.31 9.65 27.88
N GLY A 277 -27.00 9.85 27.73
CA GLY A 277 -25.99 9.52 28.74
C GLY A 277 -25.52 10.69 29.63
N LEU A 278 -26.43 11.57 30.06
CA LEU A 278 -26.20 12.54 31.15
C LEU A 278 -26.95 12.06 32.41
N GLU A 279 -26.44 11.02 33.07
CA GLU A 279 -26.55 10.78 34.52
C GLU A 279 -26.09 9.36 34.86
N LYS A 280 -24.88 9.27 35.42
CA LYS A 280 -24.56 8.47 36.62
C LYS A 280 -23.09 8.71 36.99
N LYS A 281 -22.84 9.90 37.54
CA LYS A 281 -21.83 10.07 38.59
C LYS A 281 -22.47 9.59 39.90
N GLN A 282 -21.64 9.07 40.80
CA GLN A 282 -21.96 8.50 42.13
C GLN A 282 -22.41 7.03 42.01
N LEU A 283 -21.72 6.04 42.58
CA LEU A 283 -20.94 5.93 43.82
C LEU A 283 -19.73 5.00 43.62
#